data_AF-X1GAH0-F1
#
_entry.id   AF-X1GAH0-F1
#
_cell.length_a   1.000
_cell.length_b   1.000
_cell.length_c   1.000
_cell.angle_alpha   90.00
_cell.angle_beta   90.00
_cell.angle_gamma   90.00
#
_symmetry.space_group_name_H-M   'P 1'
#
loop_
_entity.id
_entity.type
_entity.pdbx_description
1 polymer ?
#
loop_
_entity_poly.entity_id
_entity_poly.type
_entity_poly.pdbx_seq_one_letter_code
_entity_poly.pdbx_strand_id
1 'polypeptide(L)'
;MALPRLTEKQIKEDPEQQLRNFKRTKDFLVAIDTDGCVTDNMSGKQMLIFHPQFMEFYQLWEIESYYREIAEYYNLFSVDRGCNRFIAIQLTLKTQNFFLNTKF
;
A
#
# COMPACT_ATOMS: atom_id res chain seq x y z
N MET A 1 8.70 30.37 -6.89
CA MET A 1 9.96 30.33 -6.11
C MET A 1 10.99 29.57 -6.92
N ALA A 2 12.21 30.07 -7.06
CA ALA A 2 13.30 29.28 -7.64
C ALA A 2 13.67 28.16 -6.66
N LEU A 3 13.77 26.92 -7.15
CA LEU A 3 14.26 25.82 -6.32
C LEU A 3 15.70 26.13 -5.86
N PRO A 4 16.05 25.85 -4.60
CA PRO A 4 17.40 26.08 -4.10
C PRO A 4 18.39 25.25 -4.93
N ARG A 5 19.43 25.91 -5.45
CA ARG A 5 20.54 25.22 -6.13
C ARG A 5 21.36 24.47 -5.07
N LEU A 6 21.43 23.15 -5.23
CA LEU A 6 22.31 22.31 -4.43
C LEU A 6 23.78 22.63 -4.77
N THR A 7 24.64 22.60 -3.75
CA THR A 7 26.09 22.64 -3.93
C THR A 7 26.58 21.36 -4.61
N GLU A 8 27.78 21.37 -5.19
CA GLU A 8 28.36 20.19 -5.84
C GLU A 8 28.44 18.97 -4.90
N LYS A 9 28.74 19.21 -3.61
CA LYS A 9 28.75 18.16 -2.59
C LYS A 9 27.35 17.56 -2.38
N GLN A 10 26.33 18.40 -2.28
CA GLN A 10 24.95 17.96 -2.11
C GLN A 10 24.41 17.23 -3.36
N ILE A 11 24.79 17.66 -4.56
CA ILE A 11 24.45 16.97 -5.81
C ILE A 11 25.10 15.58 -5.86
N LYS A 12 26.33 15.44 -5.34
CA LYS A 12 27.00 14.14 -5.27
C LYS A 12 26.33 13.20 -4.27
N GLU A 13 25.79 13.73 -3.19
CA GLU A 13 25.05 12.98 -2.15
C GLU A 13 23.57 12.76 -2.50
N ASP A 14 23.08 13.38 -3.58
CA ASP A 14 21.69 13.26 -4.05
C ASP A 14 21.40 11.87 -4.64
N PRO A 15 20.45 11.09 -4.06
CA PRO A 15 20.16 9.73 -4.52
C PRO A 15 19.64 9.68 -5.96
N GLU A 16 18.86 10.68 -6.40
CA GLU A 16 18.33 10.72 -7.75
C GLU A 16 19.48 10.87 -8.77
N GLN A 17 20.43 11.78 -8.52
CA GLN A 17 21.59 11.92 -9.39
C GLN A 17 22.54 10.74 -9.34
N GLN A 18 22.71 10.10 -8.20
CA GLN A 18 23.51 8.87 -8.12
C GLN A 18 22.89 7.76 -8.99
N LEU A 19 21.56 7.59 -8.97
CA LEU A 19 20.85 6.62 -9.79
C LEU A 19 20.94 6.95 -11.29
N ARG A 20 20.77 8.22 -11.67
CA ARG A 20 20.88 8.66 -13.08
C ARG A 20 22.28 8.45 -13.66
N ASN A 21 23.32 8.65 -12.85
CA ASN A 21 24.71 8.46 -13.25
C ASN A 21 25.22 7.03 -13.00
N PHE A 22 24.39 6.14 -12.46
CA PHE A 22 24.78 4.78 -12.16
C PHE A 22 25.17 4.03 -13.44
N LYS A 23 26.46 3.69 -13.55
CA LYS A 23 26.96 2.84 -14.63
C LYS A 23 26.78 1.37 -14.21
N ARG A 24 26.02 0.62 -15.00
CA ARG A 24 25.80 -0.82 -14.79
C ARG A 24 27.15 -1.57 -14.74
N THR A 25 27.39 -2.33 -13.68
CA THR A 25 28.63 -3.11 -13.46
C THR A 25 28.41 -4.63 -13.44
N LYS A 26 27.15 -5.07 -13.46
CA LYS A 26 26.73 -6.48 -13.42
C LYS A 26 25.76 -6.76 -14.54
N ASP A 27 25.68 -8.02 -14.96
CA ASP A 27 24.79 -8.41 -16.05
C ASP A 27 23.33 -8.54 -15.63
N PHE A 28 23.09 -8.73 -14.34
CA PHE A 28 21.76 -8.92 -13.78
C PHE A 28 21.61 -8.15 -12.47
N LEU A 29 20.39 -7.65 -12.24
CA LEU A 29 19.94 -7.13 -10.97
C LEU A 29 18.94 -8.14 -10.39
N VAL A 30 19.23 -8.66 -9.21
CA VAL A 30 18.27 -9.42 -8.42
C VAL A 30 17.82 -8.52 -7.28
N ALA A 31 16.56 -8.07 -7.36
CA ALA A 31 15.92 -7.30 -6.30
C ALA A 31 14.91 -8.20 -5.61
N ILE A 32 14.88 -8.15 -4.27
CA ILE A 32 13.88 -8.85 -3.46
C ILE A 32 13.01 -7.79 -2.84
N ASP A 33 11.71 -7.87 -3.09
CA ASP A 33 10.77 -6.97 -2.44
C ASP A 33 10.69 -7.30 -0.95
N THR A 34 10.62 -6.28 -0.11
CA THR A 34 10.61 -6.46 1.34
C THR A 34 9.23 -6.81 1.86
N ASP A 35 8.18 -6.18 1.31
CA ASP A 35 6.82 -6.31 1.77
C ASP A 35 6.15 -7.57 1.23
N GLY A 36 5.71 -8.47 2.10
CA GLY A 36 5.00 -9.69 1.69
C GLY A 36 5.86 -10.74 0.96
N CYS A 37 7.17 -10.48 0.78
CA CYS A 37 8.13 -11.43 0.22
C CYS A 37 9.26 -11.76 1.21
N VAL A 38 10.07 -10.78 1.64
CA VAL A 38 11.09 -11.01 2.68
C VAL A 38 10.51 -10.94 4.09
N THR A 39 9.53 -10.05 4.31
CA THR A 39 8.92 -9.85 5.63
C THR A 39 7.40 -9.99 5.54
N ASP A 40 6.81 -10.72 6.48
CA ASP A 40 5.35 -10.80 6.61
C ASP A 40 4.79 -9.57 7.33
N ASN A 41 4.95 -8.42 6.68
CA ASN A 41 4.51 -7.14 7.22
C ASN A 41 3.17 -6.66 6.61
N MET A 42 2.64 -7.39 5.62
CA MET A 42 1.43 -6.98 4.92
C MET A 42 0.21 -6.98 5.84
N SER A 43 0.12 -7.95 6.75
CA SER A 43 -0.93 -8.01 7.77
C SER A 43 -0.90 -6.77 8.64
N GLY A 44 0.28 -6.39 9.16
CA GLY A 44 0.45 -5.17 9.96
C GLY A 44 0.09 -3.90 9.19
N LYS A 45 0.54 -3.77 7.93
CA LYS A 45 0.23 -2.59 7.10
C LYS A 45 -1.27 -2.44 6.85
N GLN A 46 -1.95 -3.54 6.52
CA GLN A 46 -3.40 -3.49 6.29
C GLN A 46 -4.16 -3.20 7.58
N MET A 47 -3.94 -4.01 8.64
CA MET A 47 -4.74 -3.97 9.85
C MET A 47 -4.46 -2.74 10.74
N LEU A 48 -3.21 -2.30 10.82
CA LEU A 48 -2.79 -1.22 11.73
C LEU A 48 -2.74 0.15 11.05
N ILE A 49 -2.57 0.22 9.73
CA ILE A 49 -2.36 1.49 9.02
C ILE A 49 -3.46 1.74 7.99
N PHE A 50 -3.61 0.88 6.98
CA PHE A 50 -4.48 1.18 5.84
C PHE A 50 -5.96 1.13 6.18
N HIS A 51 -6.44 0.08 6.88
CA HIS A 51 -7.84 -0.03 7.27
C HIS A 51 -8.24 1.10 8.24
N PRO A 52 -7.48 1.39 9.32
CA PRO A 52 -7.77 2.53 10.20
C PRO A 52 -7.81 3.87 9.46
N GLN A 53 -6.82 4.14 8.59
CA GLN A 53 -6.77 5.39 7.84
C GLN A 53 -7.97 5.56 6.88
N PHE A 54 -8.41 4.47 6.25
CA PHE A 54 -9.58 4.48 5.38
C PHE A 54 -10.86 4.72 6.19
N MET A 55 -11.06 4.00 7.29
CA MET A 55 -12.23 4.19 8.15
C MET A 55 -12.29 5.59 8.76
N GLU A 56 -11.15 6.16 9.17
CA GLU A 56 -11.06 7.53 9.67
C GLU A 56 -11.52 8.54 8.61
N PHE A 57 -10.95 8.45 7.41
CA PHE A 57 -11.25 9.40 6.33
C PHE A 57 -12.71 9.36 5.89
N TYR A 58 -13.32 8.16 5.86
CA TYR A 58 -14.71 7.96 5.43
C TYR A 58 -15.71 7.85 6.58
N GLN A 59 -15.28 8.08 7.83
CA GLN A 59 -16.12 8.02 9.03
C GLN A 59 -16.84 6.67 9.22
N LEU A 60 -16.13 5.55 9.00
CA LEU A 60 -16.68 4.20 9.02
C LEU A 60 -16.46 3.45 10.34
N TRP A 61 -16.03 4.13 11.41
CA TRP A 61 -15.72 3.49 12.69
C TRP A 61 -16.91 2.76 13.33
N GLU A 62 -18.15 3.22 13.10
CA GLU A 62 -19.35 2.57 13.64
C GLU A 62 -19.57 1.15 13.11
N ILE A 63 -18.94 0.80 11.97
CA ILE A 63 -19.03 -0.50 11.32
C ILE A 63 -17.67 -1.22 11.27
N GLU A 64 -16.74 -0.85 12.16
CA GLU A 64 -15.35 -1.31 12.13
C GLU A 64 -15.22 -2.82 11.94
N SER A 65 -15.95 -3.62 12.73
CA SER A 65 -15.86 -5.08 12.67
C SER A 65 -16.23 -5.63 11.28
N TYR A 66 -17.34 -5.16 10.70
CA TYR A 66 -17.79 -5.56 9.37
C TYR A 66 -16.84 -5.10 8.28
N TYR A 67 -16.35 -3.86 8.35
CA TYR A 67 -15.40 -3.35 7.38
C TYR A 67 -14.11 -4.15 7.41
N ARG A 68 -13.53 -4.38 8.61
CA ARG A 68 -12.27 -5.12 8.78
C ARG A 68 -12.38 -6.54 8.27
N GLU A 69 -13.46 -7.27 8.59
CA GLU A 69 -13.65 -8.64 8.13
C GLU A 69 -13.55 -8.73 6.59
N ILE A 70 -14.27 -7.85 5.89
CA ILE A 70 -14.32 -7.83 4.42
C ILE A 70 -12.99 -7.32 3.84
N ALA A 71 -12.45 -6.23 4.39
CA ALA A 71 -11.22 -5.62 3.91
C ALA A 71 -10.02 -6.57 4.10
N GLU A 72 -9.91 -7.24 5.24
CA GLU A 72 -8.88 -8.25 5.50
C GLU A 72 -9.05 -9.47 4.60
N TYR A 73 -10.28 -9.92 4.34
CA TYR A 73 -10.52 -10.98 3.36
C TYR A 73 -9.91 -10.62 2.00
N TYR A 74 -10.29 -9.49 1.40
CA TYR A 74 -9.79 -9.13 0.07
C TYR A 74 -8.30 -8.78 0.05
N ASN A 75 -7.79 -8.10 1.08
CA ASN A 75 -6.42 -7.60 1.09
C ASN A 75 -5.39 -8.60 1.61
N LEU A 76 -5.79 -9.63 2.37
CA LEU A 76 -4.87 -10.55 3.03
C LEU A 76 -5.18 -12.03 2.78
N PHE A 77 -6.44 -12.44 2.67
CA PHE A 77 -6.79 -13.88 2.78
C PHE A 77 -7.50 -14.49 1.56
N SER A 78 -7.92 -13.67 0.61
CA SER A 78 -8.61 -14.11 -0.61
C SER A 78 -7.64 -14.38 -1.76
N VAL A 79 -8.18 -14.99 -2.81
CA VAL A 79 -7.49 -15.14 -4.11
C VAL A 79 -7.21 -13.80 -4.79
N ASP A 80 -7.93 -12.74 -4.41
CA ASP A 80 -7.74 -11.38 -4.92
C ASP A 80 -6.62 -10.62 -4.18
N ARG A 81 -5.94 -11.26 -3.21
CA ARG A 81 -4.81 -10.67 -2.48
C ARG A 81 -3.76 -10.14 -3.46
N GLY A 82 -3.31 -8.91 -3.24
CA GLY A 82 -2.29 -8.27 -4.08
C GLY A 82 -2.83 -7.70 -5.39
N CYS A 83 -4.15 -7.74 -5.62
CA CYS A 83 -4.75 -6.99 -6.71
C CYS A 83 -4.54 -5.47 -6.54
N ASN A 84 -4.81 -4.73 -7.61
CA ASN A 84 -4.75 -3.27 -7.56
C ASN A 84 -5.62 -2.73 -6.42
N ARG A 85 -5.11 -1.77 -5.65
CA ARG A 85 -5.78 -1.22 -4.46
C ARG A 85 -7.19 -0.68 -4.76
N PHE A 86 -7.41 -0.06 -5.91
CA PHE A 86 -8.74 0.44 -6.29
C PHE A 86 -9.73 -0.70 -6.53
N ILE A 87 -9.26 -1.84 -7.05
CA ILE A 87 -10.08 -3.05 -7.20
C ILE A 87 -10.43 -3.64 -5.83
N ALA A 88 -9.45 -3.75 -4.92
CA ALA A 88 -9.67 -4.23 -3.55
C ALA A 88 -10.70 -3.38 -2.80
N ILE A 89 -10.64 -2.05 -2.94
CA ILE A 89 -11.63 -1.13 -2.36
C ILE A 89 -13.02 -1.38 -2.98
N GLN A 90 -13.11 -1.50 -4.30
CA GLN A 90 -14.39 -1.79 -4.97
C GLN A 90 -15.03 -3.11 -4.50
N LEU A 91 -14.22 -4.18 -4.35
CA LEU A 91 -14.69 -5.46 -3.84
C LEU A 91 -15.18 -5.33 -2.40
N THR A 92 -14.40 -4.65 -1.54
CA THR A 92 -14.74 -4.43 -0.14
C THR A 92 -16.08 -3.70 0.00
N LEU A 93 -16.26 -2.58 -0.69
CA LEU A 93 -17.48 -1.77 -0.61
C LEU A 93 -18.70 -2.47 -1.22
N LYS A 94 -18.54 -3.19 -2.34
CA LYS A 94 -19.65 -3.95 -2.95
C LYS A 94 -20.15 -5.05 -2.02
N THR A 95 -19.22 -5.82 -1.45
CA THR A 95 -19.56 -6.90 -0.51
C THR A 95 -20.18 -6.35 0.76
N GLN A 96 -19.67 -5.24 1.29
CA GLN A 96 -20.25 -4.57 2.44
C GLN A 96 -21.68 -4.08 2.17
N ASN A 97 -21.93 -3.47 1.00
CA ASN A 97 -23.26 -3.01 0.61
C ASN A 97 -24.24 -4.19 0.45
N PHE A 98 -23.78 -5.32 -0.08
CA PHE A 98 -24.58 -6.54 -0.14
C PHE A 98 -25.01 -7.01 1.25
N PHE A 99 -24.10 -7.04 2.22
CA PHE A 99 -24.42 -7.44 3.60
C PHE A 99 -25.37 -6.47 4.30
N LEU A 100 -25.18 -5.17 4.13
CA LEU A 100 -26.05 -4.16 4.73
C LEU A 100 -27.49 -4.23 4.20
N ASN A 101 -27.67 -4.53 2.90
CA ASN A 101 -29.00 -4.64 2.28
C ASN A 101 -29.67 -6.01 2.43
N THR A 102 -29.01 -7.00 3.04
CA THR A 102 -29.57 -8.36 3.22
C THR A 102 -29.79 -8.73 4.69
N LYS A 103 -29.20 -8.00 5.63
CA LYS A 103 -29.36 -8.23 7.08
C LYS A 103 -30.21 -7.19 7.82
N PHE A 104 -30.67 -6.16 7.12
CA PHE A 104 -31.63 -5.14 7.60
C PHE A 104 -32.69 -4.91 6.53
#